data_AF-A0A958PCV6-F1
#
_entry.id   AF-A0A958PCV6-F1
#
_cell.length_a   1.000
_cell.length_b   1.000
_cell.length_c   1.000
_cell.angle_alpha   90.00
_cell.angle_beta   90.00
_cell.angle_gamma   90.00
#
_symmetry.space_group_name_H-M   'P 1'
#
loop_
_entity.id
_entity.type
_entity.pdbx_description
1 polymer ?
#
loop_
_entity_poly.entity_id
_entity_poly.type
_entity_poly.pdbx_seq_one_letter_code
_entity_poly.pdbx_strand_id
1 'polypeptide(L)'
;IQNLKPKRLWRLTKQVGFKLQSLLQMRTRLGDNVRQILWGDDSESDAVIYSLYSDICARRIPESELINILKYYHVVGSQVDKILELQGKFPLHDPVEKIYINLAVDTDHEYYEKFGRRILPTYNTFQTSLDLYQDHRINEDQVVNVAEDLISNYEFSTDELEWSIDNLIRRQTLGLPAVESILKKLKQHKFIGEDFKPSLAPKKIKSEEDGVVYELEGSFEPWVPERIDYFHDYR
;
A
#
# COMPACT_ATOMS: atom_id res chain seq x y z
N ILE A 1 -9.42 -5.09 -27.75
CA ILE A 1 -8.30 -6.02 -27.47
C ILE A 1 -7.12 -5.73 -28.42
N GLN A 2 -6.55 -4.51 -28.43
CA GLN A 2 -5.58 -4.10 -29.48
C GLN A 2 -4.22 -3.58 -28.97
N ASN A 3 -3.89 -3.78 -27.68
CA ASN A 3 -2.64 -3.23 -27.10
C ASN A 3 -1.79 -4.20 -26.27
N LEU A 4 -1.93 -5.51 -26.45
CA LEU A 4 -0.97 -6.48 -25.90
C LEU A 4 0.13 -6.75 -26.93
N LYS A 5 1.08 -5.82 -27.06
CA LYS A 5 2.34 -6.05 -27.78
C LYS A 5 3.42 -6.48 -26.76
N PRO A 6 4.16 -7.59 -26.98
CA PRO A 6 5.19 -8.10 -26.06
C PRO A 6 6.35 -7.12 -25.76
N LYS A 7 6.45 -5.99 -26.47
CA LYS A 7 7.45 -4.94 -26.24
C LYS A 7 7.20 -4.07 -24.99
N ARG A 8 6.01 -4.11 -24.35
CA ARG A 8 5.72 -3.35 -23.12
C ARG A 8 6.23 -4.06 -21.84
N LEU A 9 6.21 -5.39 -21.81
CA LEU A 9 6.64 -6.20 -20.65
C LEU A 9 8.12 -5.96 -20.28
N TRP A 10 9.00 -5.82 -21.27
CA TRP A 10 10.43 -5.52 -21.03
C TRP A 10 10.69 -4.09 -20.48
N ARG A 11 9.76 -3.15 -20.65
CA ARG A 11 9.89 -1.80 -20.08
C ARG A 11 9.58 -1.78 -18.59
N LEU A 12 8.64 -2.62 -18.14
CA LEU A 12 8.27 -2.78 -16.73
C LEU A 12 9.43 -3.43 -15.93
N THR A 13 10.08 -4.46 -16.48
CA THR A 13 11.20 -5.14 -15.80
C THR A 13 12.44 -4.25 -15.64
N LYS A 14 12.68 -3.33 -16.59
CA LYS A 14 13.73 -2.29 -16.44
C LYS A 14 13.46 -1.28 -15.33
N GLN A 15 12.19 -1.05 -14.96
CA GLN A 15 11.86 -0.06 -13.94
C GLN A 15 12.18 -0.56 -12.53
N VAL A 16 12.08 -1.87 -12.26
CA VAL A 16 12.33 -2.44 -10.93
C VAL A 16 13.72 -2.09 -10.42
N GLY A 17 14.77 -2.44 -11.18
CA GLY A 17 16.15 -2.17 -10.77
C GLY A 17 16.44 -0.67 -10.61
N PHE A 18 15.94 0.16 -11.53
CA PHE A 18 16.14 1.61 -11.48
C PHE A 18 15.49 2.27 -10.25
N LYS A 19 14.19 1.99 -10.01
CA LYS A 19 13.46 2.56 -8.87
C LYS A 19 14.00 2.03 -7.55
N LEU A 20 14.26 0.72 -7.45
CA LEU A 20 14.81 0.11 -6.24
C LEU A 20 16.18 0.70 -5.89
N GLN A 21 17.09 0.81 -6.86
CA GLN A 21 18.39 1.48 -6.64
C GLN A 21 18.20 2.93 -6.20
N SER A 22 17.26 3.66 -6.79
CA SER A 22 16.98 5.05 -6.44
C SER A 22 16.46 5.19 -5.00
N LEU A 23 15.57 4.30 -4.56
CA LEU A 23 15.10 4.24 -3.17
C LEU A 23 16.24 3.96 -2.19
N LEU A 24 17.14 3.03 -2.52
CA LEU A 24 18.31 2.75 -1.69
C LEU A 24 19.30 3.92 -1.67
N GLN A 25 19.50 4.62 -2.79
CA GLN A 25 20.30 5.85 -2.83
C GLN A 25 19.68 6.94 -1.95
N MET A 26 18.36 7.13 -2.01
CA MET A 26 17.64 8.03 -1.10
C MET A 26 17.85 7.60 0.36
N ARG A 27 17.74 6.30 0.67
CA ARG A 27 17.92 5.77 2.02
C ARG A 27 19.25 6.15 2.63
N THR A 28 20.34 6.13 1.86
CA THR A 28 21.68 6.54 2.34
C THR A 28 21.80 8.02 2.71
N ARG A 29 20.83 8.85 2.33
CA ARG A 29 20.79 10.30 2.62
C ARG A 29 19.82 10.67 3.74
N LEU A 30 18.97 9.74 4.15
CA LEU A 30 17.99 9.95 5.22
C LEU A 30 18.56 9.49 6.55
N GLY A 31 18.14 10.13 7.65
CA GLY A 31 18.48 9.66 8.99
C GLY A 31 17.97 8.25 9.25
N ASP A 32 18.65 7.50 10.14
CA ASP A 32 18.36 6.08 10.37
C ASP A 32 16.93 5.85 10.86
N ASN A 33 16.38 6.76 11.66
CA ASN A 33 15.04 6.65 12.24
C ASN A 33 13.93 7.27 11.37
N VAL A 34 14.23 7.65 10.12
CA VAL A 34 13.22 8.20 9.21
C VAL A 34 12.26 7.09 8.78
N ARG A 35 10.99 7.30 9.12
CA ARG A 35 9.87 6.45 8.75
C ARG A 35 9.28 6.91 7.41
N GLN A 36 8.83 5.97 6.59
CA GLN A 36 8.42 6.21 5.20
C GLN A 36 7.05 5.59 4.93
N ILE A 37 6.16 6.38 4.33
CA ILE A 37 4.93 5.93 3.71
C ILE A 37 5.15 6.01 2.20
N LEU A 38 4.97 4.90 1.50
CA LEU A 38 5.22 4.79 0.07
C LEU A 38 3.91 4.79 -0.69
N TRP A 39 3.91 5.46 -1.83
CA TRP A 39 2.72 5.68 -2.65
C TRP A 39 3.05 5.24 -4.08
N GLY A 40 2.18 4.42 -4.67
CA GLY A 40 2.35 3.94 -6.02
C GLY A 40 1.04 3.52 -6.65
N ASP A 41 1.13 2.92 -7.83
CA ASP A 41 0.00 2.37 -8.56
C ASP A 41 0.26 0.93 -9.01
N ASP A 42 -0.78 0.28 -9.50
CA ASP A 42 -0.74 -1.10 -10.01
C ASP A 42 -0.37 -1.21 -11.49
N SER A 43 -0.18 -0.09 -12.18
CA SER A 43 0.27 -0.06 -13.56
C SER A 43 1.78 -0.32 -13.64
N GLU A 44 2.50 0.08 -12.59
CA GLU A 44 3.92 -0.17 -12.39
C GLU A 44 4.15 -1.30 -11.37
N SER A 45 5.34 -1.89 -11.34
CA SER A 45 5.70 -2.96 -10.38
C SER A 45 5.93 -2.40 -8.95
N ASP A 46 5.18 -1.37 -8.54
CA ASP A 46 5.46 -0.58 -7.33
C ASP A 46 5.33 -1.39 -6.04
N ALA A 47 4.29 -2.21 -5.91
CA ALA A 47 4.15 -3.10 -4.76
C ALA A 47 5.38 -4.01 -4.59
N VAL A 48 5.87 -4.59 -5.69
CA VAL A 48 7.10 -5.40 -5.69
C VAL A 48 8.31 -4.56 -5.30
N ILE A 49 8.48 -3.37 -5.90
CA ILE A 49 9.63 -2.51 -5.66
C ILE A 49 9.68 -2.04 -4.21
N TYR A 50 8.56 -1.60 -3.66
CA TYR A 50 8.44 -1.12 -2.28
C TYR A 50 8.57 -2.25 -1.26
N SER A 51 8.00 -3.41 -1.55
CA SER A 51 8.18 -4.61 -0.72
C SER A 51 9.65 -5.06 -0.71
N LEU A 52 10.30 -5.14 -1.88
CA LEU A 52 11.72 -5.48 -1.98
C LEU A 52 12.60 -4.45 -1.30
N TYR A 53 12.32 -3.16 -1.46
CA TYR A 53 13.06 -2.10 -0.77
C TYR A 53 13.00 -2.28 0.75
N SER A 54 11.82 -2.57 1.30
CA SER A 54 11.66 -2.88 2.72
C SER A 54 12.46 -4.13 3.13
N ASP A 55 12.34 -5.23 2.39
CA ASP A 55 13.02 -6.49 2.74
C ASP A 55 14.54 -6.39 2.64
N ILE A 56 15.04 -5.64 1.66
CA ILE A 56 16.46 -5.30 1.54
C ILE A 56 16.88 -4.47 2.75
N CYS A 57 16.09 -3.48 3.16
CA CYS A 57 16.44 -2.63 4.29
C CYS A 57 16.49 -3.40 5.61
N ALA A 58 15.54 -4.31 5.83
CA ALA A 58 15.44 -5.12 7.04
C ALA A 58 16.27 -6.43 6.98
N ARG A 59 16.92 -6.73 5.86
CA ARG A 59 17.70 -7.96 5.62
C ARG A 59 16.89 -9.26 5.76
N ARG A 60 15.62 -9.25 5.36
CA ARG A 60 14.77 -10.46 5.43
C ARG A 60 15.15 -11.51 4.39
N ILE A 61 15.72 -11.09 3.27
CA ILE A 61 16.06 -11.96 2.14
C ILE A 61 17.56 -12.21 2.13
N PRO A 62 18.02 -13.48 2.12
CA PRO A 62 19.43 -13.83 1.91
C PRO A 62 19.98 -13.27 0.60
N GLU A 63 21.25 -12.88 0.58
CA GLU A 63 21.87 -12.25 -0.60
C GLU A 63 21.74 -13.09 -1.88
N SER A 64 21.93 -14.41 -1.79
CA SER A 64 21.80 -15.32 -2.93
C SER A 64 20.38 -15.34 -3.51
N GLU A 65 19.36 -15.28 -2.66
CA GLU A 65 17.96 -15.20 -3.06
C GLU A 65 17.62 -13.82 -3.64
N LEU A 66 18.12 -12.75 -3.03
CA LEU A 66 17.96 -11.39 -3.54
C LEU A 66 18.53 -11.26 -4.97
N ILE A 67 19.73 -11.81 -5.22
CA ILE A 67 20.33 -11.83 -6.56
C ILE A 67 19.42 -12.58 -7.55
N ASN A 68 18.82 -13.70 -7.14
CA ASN A 68 17.91 -14.46 -8.00
C ASN A 68 16.61 -13.70 -8.31
N ILE A 69 16.03 -13.03 -7.31
CA ILE A 69 14.85 -12.17 -7.49
C ILE A 69 15.17 -11.01 -8.45
N LEU A 70 16.29 -10.31 -8.24
CA LEU A 70 16.70 -9.20 -9.12
C LEU A 70 16.95 -9.68 -10.56
N LYS A 71 17.56 -10.86 -10.73
CA LYS A 71 17.72 -11.48 -12.06
C LYS A 71 16.39 -11.84 -12.72
N TYR A 72 15.42 -12.35 -11.95
CA TYR A 72 14.07 -12.64 -12.43
C TYR A 72 13.40 -11.37 -12.99
N TYR A 73 13.56 -10.25 -12.31
CA TYR A 73 13.13 -8.93 -12.80
C TYR A 73 14.06 -8.30 -13.84
N HIS A 74 14.99 -9.06 -14.42
CA HIS A 74 15.92 -8.62 -15.47
C HIS A 74 16.79 -7.41 -15.09
N VAL A 75 17.11 -7.25 -13.80
CA VAL A 75 18.08 -6.25 -13.33
C VAL A 75 19.48 -6.64 -13.78
N VAL A 76 20.20 -5.69 -14.39
CA VAL A 76 21.55 -5.95 -14.94
C VAL A 76 22.57 -6.17 -13.83
N GLY A 77 23.58 -7.01 -14.07
CA GLY A 77 24.58 -7.39 -13.04
C GLY A 77 25.22 -6.21 -12.32
N SER A 78 25.67 -5.19 -13.05
CA SER A 78 26.27 -3.99 -12.46
C SER A 78 25.30 -3.20 -11.56
N GLN A 79 23.99 -3.29 -11.83
CA GLN A 79 22.96 -2.67 -10.99
C GLN A 79 22.66 -3.53 -9.76
N VAL A 80 22.70 -4.86 -9.88
CA VAL A 80 22.64 -5.78 -8.73
C VAL A 80 23.79 -5.50 -7.78
N ASP A 81 25.02 -5.40 -8.29
CA ASP A 81 26.20 -5.07 -7.49
C ASP A 81 26.02 -3.73 -6.75
N LYS A 82 25.44 -2.73 -7.44
CA LYS A 82 25.17 -1.42 -6.84
C LYS A 82 24.11 -1.48 -5.75
N ILE A 83 23.06 -2.28 -5.93
CA ILE A 83 22.00 -2.49 -4.93
C ILE A 83 22.60 -3.12 -3.66
N LEU A 84 23.45 -4.14 -3.80
CA LEU A 84 24.14 -4.78 -2.67
C LEU A 84 25.13 -3.83 -1.98
N GLU A 85 25.89 -3.05 -2.76
CA GLU A 85 26.79 -2.01 -2.22
C GLU A 85 26.00 -0.96 -1.41
N LEU A 86 24.86 -0.50 -1.93
CA LEU A 86 24.02 0.49 -1.25
C LEU A 86 23.38 -0.08 0.02
N GLN A 87 22.93 -1.33 -0.02
CA GLN A 87 22.38 -2.03 1.13
C GLN A 87 23.36 -1.93 2.31
N GLY A 88 24.66 -2.18 2.10
CA GLY A 88 25.70 -2.10 3.12
C GLY A 88 26.00 -0.71 3.72
N LYS A 89 25.36 0.38 3.24
CA LYS A 89 25.67 1.77 3.67
C LYS A 89 24.77 2.31 4.77
N PHE A 90 23.78 1.55 5.20
CA PHE A 90 22.85 1.95 6.25
C PHE A 90 22.57 0.77 7.18
N PRO A 91 22.21 1.03 8.46
CA PRO A 91 21.98 -0.03 9.44
C PRO A 91 20.78 -0.91 9.08
N LEU A 92 20.73 -2.11 9.65
CA LEU A 92 19.58 -3.01 9.54
C LEU A 92 18.39 -2.35 10.25
N HIS A 93 17.49 -1.77 9.46
CA HIS A 93 16.28 -1.10 9.93
C HIS A 93 15.31 -1.01 8.75
N ASP A 94 14.06 -1.43 8.96
CA ASP A 94 13.00 -1.27 7.96
C ASP A 94 12.40 0.14 8.07
N PRO A 95 12.60 1.04 7.09
CA PRO A 95 12.04 2.38 7.16
C PRO A 95 10.55 2.41 6.76
N VAL A 96 10.01 1.33 6.19
CA VAL A 96 8.70 1.35 5.54
C VAL A 96 7.59 1.02 6.52
N GLU A 97 6.78 2.04 6.84
CA GLU A 97 5.60 1.89 7.71
C GLU A 97 4.41 1.34 6.94
N LYS A 98 4.08 1.94 5.79
CA LYS A 98 2.87 1.64 5.02
C LYS A 98 3.13 1.84 3.53
N ILE A 99 2.45 1.07 2.69
CA ILE A 99 2.51 1.18 1.23
C ILE A 99 1.08 1.28 0.71
N TYR A 100 0.75 2.35 0.02
CA TYR A 100 -0.53 2.52 -0.68
C TYR A 100 -0.34 2.28 -2.17
N ILE A 101 -1.18 1.40 -2.74
CA ILE A 101 -1.18 1.09 -4.17
C ILE A 101 -2.54 1.45 -4.74
N ASN A 102 -2.59 2.51 -5.55
CA ASN A 102 -3.81 2.87 -6.24
C ASN A 102 -4.07 1.89 -7.39
N LEU A 103 -5.22 1.22 -7.35
CA LEU A 103 -5.63 0.26 -8.35
C LEU A 103 -6.19 0.95 -9.59
N ALA A 104 -5.77 0.48 -10.76
CA ALA A 104 -6.42 0.73 -12.02
C ALA A 104 -7.75 -0.04 -12.10
N VAL A 105 -8.56 0.36 -13.07
CA VAL A 105 -9.83 -0.29 -13.37
C VAL A 105 -9.60 -1.76 -13.71
N ASP A 106 -10.41 -2.64 -13.13
CA ASP A 106 -10.42 -4.10 -13.29
C ASP A 106 -9.22 -4.87 -12.68
N THR A 107 -8.44 -4.26 -11.78
CA THR A 107 -7.41 -4.98 -11.03
C THR A 107 -7.96 -5.59 -9.74
N ASP A 108 -7.58 -6.84 -9.47
CA ASP A 108 -7.95 -7.54 -8.24
C ASP A 108 -7.02 -7.17 -7.07
N HIS A 109 -7.63 -6.79 -5.95
CA HIS A 109 -6.95 -6.52 -4.70
C HIS A 109 -6.36 -7.78 -4.05
N GLU A 110 -6.92 -8.97 -4.30
CA GLU A 110 -6.48 -10.25 -3.70
C GLU A 110 -5.01 -10.56 -4.06
N TYR A 111 -4.56 -10.12 -5.25
CA TYR A 111 -3.15 -10.24 -5.66
C TYR A 111 -2.18 -9.65 -4.63
N TYR A 112 -2.58 -8.62 -3.89
CA TYR A 112 -1.71 -7.92 -2.95
C TYR A 112 -1.63 -8.56 -1.56
N GLU A 113 -2.52 -9.52 -1.24
CA GLU A 113 -2.53 -10.20 0.05
C GLU A 113 -1.21 -10.90 0.35
N LYS A 114 -0.51 -11.38 -0.69
CA LYS A 114 0.82 -12.00 -0.56
C LYS A 114 1.91 -11.09 0.01
N PHE A 115 1.70 -9.76 -0.01
CA PHE A 115 2.62 -8.79 0.57
C PHE A 115 2.29 -8.42 2.02
N GLY A 116 1.18 -8.95 2.55
CA GLY A 116 0.67 -8.66 3.89
C GLY A 116 0.03 -7.28 4.02
N ARG A 117 -0.49 -6.99 5.21
CA ARG A 117 -1.39 -5.85 5.47
C ARG A 117 -0.73 -4.49 5.41
N ARG A 118 0.61 -4.43 5.43
CA ARG A 118 1.34 -3.19 5.21
C ARG A 118 1.10 -2.59 3.83
N ILE A 119 0.84 -3.43 2.83
CA ILE A 119 0.45 -2.98 1.49
C ILE A 119 -1.07 -2.92 1.43
N LEU A 120 -1.60 -1.70 1.30
CA LEU A 120 -3.01 -1.48 1.13
C LEU A 120 -3.32 -1.09 -0.32
N PRO A 121 -3.92 -1.99 -1.12
CA PRO A 121 -4.47 -1.59 -2.41
C PRO A 121 -5.78 -0.81 -2.21
N THR A 122 -5.89 0.33 -2.87
CA THR A 122 -7.05 1.24 -2.78
C THR A 122 -7.57 1.58 -4.18
N TYR A 123 -8.88 1.65 -4.35
CA TYR A 123 -9.52 2.01 -5.63
C TYR A 123 -9.61 3.52 -5.86
N ASN A 124 -9.48 4.32 -4.81
CA ASN A 124 -9.53 5.77 -4.88
C ASN A 124 -8.83 6.40 -3.66
N THR A 125 -8.59 7.71 -3.76
CA THR A 125 -7.95 8.50 -2.70
C THR A 125 -8.81 8.62 -1.44
N PHE A 126 -10.13 8.45 -1.54
CA PHE A 126 -11.00 8.44 -0.37
C PHE A 126 -10.70 7.25 0.53
N GLN A 127 -10.57 6.03 -0.04
CA GLN A 127 -10.14 4.85 0.71
C GLN A 127 -8.80 5.06 1.41
N THR A 128 -7.83 5.69 0.74
CA THR A 128 -6.55 5.99 1.37
C THR A 128 -6.70 6.99 2.52
N SER A 129 -7.56 8.01 2.37
CA SER A 129 -7.81 8.98 3.44
C SER A 129 -8.43 8.34 4.69
N LEU A 130 -9.29 7.32 4.52
CA LEU A 130 -9.89 6.59 5.63
C LEU A 130 -8.84 5.82 6.45
N ASP A 131 -7.89 5.15 5.79
CA ASP A 131 -6.80 4.43 6.45
C ASP A 131 -5.79 5.40 7.08
N LEU A 132 -5.45 6.51 6.42
CA LEU A 132 -4.64 7.58 7.01
C LEU A 132 -5.29 8.19 8.27
N TYR A 133 -6.61 8.33 8.28
CA TYR A 133 -7.34 8.82 9.44
C TYR A 133 -7.30 7.81 10.59
N GLN A 134 -7.50 6.53 10.28
CA GLN A 134 -7.36 5.44 11.24
C GLN A 134 -5.97 5.43 11.87
N ASP A 135 -4.92 5.67 11.08
CA ASP A 135 -3.53 5.72 11.54
C ASP A 135 -3.13 7.10 12.11
N HIS A 136 -4.11 7.96 12.43
CA HIS A 136 -3.96 9.30 13.01
C HIS A 136 -3.01 10.26 12.23
N ARG A 137 -2.82 10.02 10.93
CA ARG A 137 -1.98 10.85 10.04
C ARG A 137 -2.73 12.09 9.54
N ILE A 138 -4.05 11.98 9.44
CA ILE A 138 -4.96 13.07 9.12
C ILE A 138 -6.14 13.06 10.09
N ASN A 139 -6.83 14.19 10.21
CA ASN A 139 -8.03 14.32 11.04
C ASN A 139 -9.33 14.14 10.24
N GLU A 140 -10.47 14.09 10.95
CA GLU A 140 -11.80 13.92 10.34
C GLU A 140 -12.13 14.99 9.29
N ASP A 141 -11.76 16.26 9.55
CA ASP A 141 -12.04 17.36 8.61
C ASP A 141 -11.23 17.22 7.32
N GLN A 142 -10.02 16.66 7.39
CA GLN A 142 -9.22 16.37 6.20
C GLN A 142 -9.82 15.23 5.36
N VAL A 143 -10.44 14.22 5.99
CA VAL A 143 -11.20 13.18 5.27
C VAL A 143 -12.42 13.79 4.57
N VAL A 144 -13.14 14.68 5.25
CA VAL A 144 -14.27 15.43 4.67
C VAL A 144 -13.81 16.25 3.46
N ASN A 145 -12.69 16.95 3.55
CA ASN A 145 -12.16 17.73 2.43
C ASN A 145 -11.83 16.84 1.21
N VAL A 146 -11.29 15.64 1.41
CA VAL A 146 -11.04 14.69 0.33
C VAL A 146 -12.36 14.23 -0.32
N ALA A 147 -13.36 13.90 0.49
CA ALA A 147 -14.68 13.52 -0.02
C ALA A 147 -15.33 14.65 -0.81
N GLU A 148 -15.26 15.89 -0.30
CA GLU A 148 -15.80 17.07 -0.96
C GLU A 148 -15.13 17.34 -2.31
N ASP A 149 -13.79 17.22 -2.37
CA ASP A 149 -13.01 17.39 -3.59
C ASP A 149 -13.39 16.34 -4.65
N LEU A 150 -13.54 15.08 -4.24
CA LEU A 150 -13.96 14.00 -5.14
C LEU A 150 -15.37 14.22 -5.70
N ILE A 151 -16.33 14.64 -4.87
CA ILE A 151 -17.70 14.95 -5.33
C ILE A 151 -17.67 16.15 -6.28
N SER A 152 -16.99 17.22 -5.89
CA SER A 152 -17.08 18.52 -6.56
C SER A 152 -16.27 18.57 -7.86
N ASN A 153 -15.12 17.90 -7.90
CA ASN A 153 -14.15 18.01 -8.99
C ASN A 153 -13.99 16.72 -9.81
N TYR A 154 -14.42 15.57 -9.28
CA TYR A 154 -14.25 14.26 -9.93
C TYR A 154 -15.55 13.47 -10.10
N GLU A 155 -16.70 14.13 -9.89
CA GLU A 155 -18.04 13.57 -10.12
C GLU A 155 -18.36 12.31 -9.29
N PHE A 156 -17.67 12.12 -8.15
CA PHE A 156 -18.00 11.02 -7.24
C PHE A 156 -19.42 11.17 -6.70
N SER A 157 -20.17 10.08 -6.75
CA SER A 157 -21.49 9.96 -6.15
C SER A 157 -21.44 9.56 -4.68
N THR A 158 -22.55 9.78 -3.98
CA THR A 158 -22.79 9.27 -2.62
C THR A 158 -22.58 7.75 -2.56
N ASP A 159 -23.13 7.02 -3.54
CA ASP A 159 -23.04 5.55 -3.61
C ASP A 159 -21.58 5.07 -3.73
N GLU A 160 -20.72 5.82 -4.45
CA GLU A 160 -19.29 5.48 -4.58
C GLU A 160 -18.51 5.70 -3.28
N LEU A 161 -18.83 6.74 -2.51
CA LEU A 161 -18.23 6.95 -1.19
C LEU A 161 -18.70 5.88 -0.20
N GLU A 162 -19.98 5.54 -0.20
CA GLU A 162 -20.55 4.46 0.60
C GLU A 162 -19.90 3.11 0.27
N TRP A 163 -19.77 2.80 -1.02
CA TRP A 163 -19.08 1.61 -1.49
C TRP A 163 -17.62 1.58 -1.05
N SER A 164 -16.92 2.73 -1.11
CA SER A 164 -15.52 2.83 -0.71
C SER A 164 -15.30 2.46 0.76
N ILE A 165 -16.21 2.91 1.64
CA ILE A 165 -16.21 2.58 3.06
C ILE A 165 -16.55 1.10 3.27
N ASP A 166 -17.64 0.63 2.67
CA ASP A 166 -18.09 -0.76 2.81
C ASP A 166 -17.03 -1.76 2.31
N ASN A 167 -16.35 -1.43 1.21
CA ASN A 167 -15.28 -2.24 0.63
C ASN A 167 -14.11 -2.44 1.62
N LEU A 168 -13.63 -1.37 2.26
CA LEU A 168 -12.54 -1.47 3.23
C LEU A 168 -12.95 -2.23 4.50
N ILE A 169 -14.22 -2.11 4.93
CA ILE A 169 -14.74 -2.86 6.08
C ILE A 169 -14.83 -4.36 5.75
N ARG A 170 -15.34 -4.71 4.55
CA ARG A 170 -15.40 -6.11 4.09
C ARG A 170 -14.03 -6.75 4.01
N ARG A 171 -13.03 -5.99 3.58
CA ARG A 171 -11.62 -6.38 3.51
C ARG A 171 -10.89 -6.32 4.87
N GLN A 172 -11.61 -6.09 5.96
CA GLN A 172 -11.07 -6.02 7.33
C GLN A 172 -9.88 -5.04 7.45
N THR A 173 -9.96 -3.92 6.75
CA THR A 173 -8.92 -2.87 6.78
C THR A 173 -9.27 -1.78 7.79
N LEU A 174 -10.54 -1.36 7.83
CA LEU A 174 -11.01 -0.33 8.76
C LEU A 174 -11.56 -0.93 10.06
N GLY A 175 -11.04 -0.41 11.17
CA GLY A 175 -11.45 -0.72 12.53
C GLY A 175 -12.67 0.08 12.98
N LEU A 176 -13.40 -0.50 13.94
CA LEU A 176 -14.64 0.03 14.50
C LEU A 176 -14.53 1.50 14.95
N PRO A 177 -13.50 1.95 15.69
CA PRO A 177 -13.43 3.33 16.16
C PRO A 177 -13.38 4.35 15.01
N ALA A 178 -12.58 4.07 13.98
CA ALA A 178 -12.44 4.95 12.82
C ALA A 178 -13.75 5.02 12.03
N VAL A 179 -14.41 3.88 11.83
CA VAL A 179 -15.69 3.81 11.11
C VAL A 179 -16.79 4.58 11.85
N GLU A 180 -16.97 4.37 13.15
CA GLU A 180 -18.02 5.04 13.92
C GLU A 180 -17.90 6.57 13.87
N SER A 181 -16.67 7.09 14.02
CA SER A 181 -16.40 8.51 13.98
C SER A 181 -16.62 9.10 12.58
N ILE A 182 -16.05 8.47 11.53
CA ILE A 182 -16.16 8.99 10.17
C ILE A 182 -17.57 8.90 9.62
N LEU A 183 -18.32 7.82 9.89
CA LEU A 183 -19.72 7.72 9.46
C LEU A 183 -20.57 8.85 10.04
N LYS A 184 -20.36 9.19 11.30
CA LYS A 184 -21.06 10.33 11.93
C LYS A 184 -20.73 11.63 11.20
N LYS A 185 -19.45 11.88 10.90
CA LYS A 185 -19.00 13.10 10.23
C LYS A 185 -19.55 13.19 8.80
N LEU A 186 -19.43 12.13 8.01
CA LEU A 186 -19.88 12.13 6.62
C LEU A 186 -21.41 12.28 6.48
N LYS A 187 -22.19 11.73 7.41
CA LYS A 187 -23.65 11.94 7.47
C LYS A 187 -24.00 13.41 7.74
N GLN A 188 -23.31 14.05 8.69
CA GLN A 188 -23.51 15.49 8.97
C GLN A 188 -23.28 16.37 7.73
N HIS A 189 -22.31 16.01 6.89
CA HIS A 189 -22.01 16.69 5.64
C HIS A 189 -22.87 16.20 4.45
N LYS A 190 -23.73 15.20 4.64
CA LYS A 190 -24.57 14.58 3.61
C LYS A 190 -23.79 13.98 2.44
N PHE A 191 -22.56 13.54 2.68
CA PHE A 191 -21.73 12.85 1.67
C PHE A 191 -22.11 11.38 1.53
N ILE A 192 -22.69 10.80 2.57
CA ILE A 192 -23.30 9.47 2.58
C ILE A 192 -24.75 9.58 3.07
N GLY A 193 -25.58 8.60 2.76
CA GLY A 193 -26.97 8.53 3.20
C GLY A 193 -27.11 8.41 4.71
N GLU A 194 -28.13 9.07 5.27
CA GLU A 194 -28.45 9.01 6.71
C GLU A 194 -28.68 7.57 7.18
N ASP A 195 -29.32 6.76 6.33
CA ASP A 195 -29.62 5.35 6.60
C ASP A 195 -28.50 4.39 6.18
N PHE A 196 -27.39 4.89 5.63
CA PHE A 196 -26.26 4.05 5.25
C PHE A 196 -25.75 3.25 6.46
N LYS A 197 -25.60 1.95 6.24
CA LYS A 197 -25.02 1.00 7.18
C LYS A 197 -24.04 0.11 6.42
N PRO A 198 -22.82 -0.08 6.94
CA PRO A 198 -21.93 -1.10 6.41
C PRO A 198 -22.62 -2.45 6.37
N SER A 199 -22.37 -3.19 5.29
CA SER A 199 -22.90 -4.53 5.06
C SER A 199 -22.37 -5.58 6.03
N LEU A 200 -21.18 -5.33 6.59
CA LEU A 200 -20.54 -6.11 7.64
C LEU A 200 -20.19 -5.19 8.81
N ALA A 201 -20.28 -5.71 10.03
CA ALA A 201 -19.85 -4.95 11.21
C ALA A 201 -18.32 -4.79 11.19
N PRO A 202 -17.78 -3.56 11.34
CA PRO A 202 -16.35 -3.35 11.42
C PRO A 202 -15.78 -4.01 12.68
N LYS A 203 -14.55 -4.51 12.58
CA LYS A 203 -13.88 -5.26 13.64
C LYS A 203 -13.21 -4.31 14.62
N LYS A 204 -13.05 -4.73 15.88
CA LYS A 204 -12.26 -3.96 16.85
C LYS A 204 -10.78 -4.05 16.52
N ILE A 205 -10.03 -3.04 16.95
CA ILE A 205 -8.57 -3.04 16.88
C ILE A 205 -8.04 -4.03 17.92
N LYS A 206 -7.19 -4.95 17.49
CA LYS A 206 -6.51 -5.93 18.34
C LYS A 206 -5.12 -5.44 18.74
N SER A 207 -4.38 -4.81 17.83
CA SER A 207 -3.08 -4.20 18.13
C SER A 207 -2.90 -2.87 17.40
N GLU A 208 -2.32 -1.91 18.14
CA GLU A 208 -2.02 -0.56 17.71
C GLU A 208 -0.72 -0.13 18.39
N GLU A 209 0.21 0.43 17.63
CA GLU A 209 1.47 0.99 18.15
C GLU A 209 1.70 2.35 17.51
N ASP A 210 2.06 3.36 18.31
CA ASP A 210 2.28 4.74 17.87
C ASP A 210 1.16 5.32 16.98
N GLY A 211 -0.09 4.93 17.26
CA GLY A 211 -1.27 5.37 16.51
C GLY A 211 -1.47 4.68 15.16
N VAL A 212 -0.70 3.63 14.84
CA VAL A 212 -0.85 2.83 13.62
C VAL A 212 -1.53 1.51 13.95
N VAL A 213 -2.57 1.15 13.18
CA VAL A 213 -3.33 -0.08 13.40
C VAL A 213 -2.67 -1.26 12.68
N TYR A 214 -2.12 -2.20 13.44
CA TYR A 214 -1.43 -3.37 12.91
C TYR A 214 -2.35 -4.59 12.76
N GLU A 215 -3.27 -4.79 13.70
CA GLU A 215 -4.15 -5.98 13.72
C GLU A 215 -5.60 -5.61 14.09
N LEU A 216 -6.56 -6.14 13.33
CA LEU A 216 -7.98 -6.16 13.72
C LEU A 216 -8.38 -7.54 14.26
N GLU A 217 -9.37 -7.59 15.15
CA GLU A 217 -9.89 -8.85 15.67
C GLU A 217 -10.36 -9.78 14.54
N GLY A 218 -9.71 -10.93 14.40
CA GLY A 218 -10.05 -11.96 13.43
C GLY A 218 -9.44 -11.79 12.04
N SER A 219 -8.54 -10.82 11.84
CA SER A 219 -7.64 -10.80 10.68
C SER A 219 -6.47 -11.75 10.93
N PHE A 220 -6.07 -12.50 9.90
CA PHE A 220 -5.06 -13.55 10.00
C PHE A 220 -3.78 -13.22 9.22
N GLU A 221 -3.84 -12.19 8.37
CA GLU A 221 -2.76 -11.79 7.50
C GLU A 221 -1.72 -11.00 8.31
N PRO A 222 -0.43 -11.37 8.23
CA PRO A 222 0.61 -10.65 8.96
C PRO A 222 0.82 -9.24 8.40
N TRP A 223 1.36 -8.34 9.22
CA TRP A 223 1.74 -7.00 8.78
C TRP A 223 2.78 -7.04 7.66
N VAL A 224 3.85 -7.82 7.87
CA VAL A 224 4.83 -8.22 6.85
C VAL A 224 4.96 -9.74 6.90
N PRO A 225 4.71 -10.46 5.80
CA PRO A 225 4.88 -11.90 5.76
C PRO A 225 6.34 -12.32 5.97
N GLU A 226 6.57 -13.47 6.60
CA GLU A 226 7.93 -14.02 6.74
C GLU A 226 8.55 -14.38 5.39
N ARG A 227 7.72 -14.74 4.42
CA ARG A 227 8.12 -15.07 3.05
C ARG A 227 7.12 -14.51 2.06
N ILE A 228 7.64 -13.74 1.11
CA ILE A 228 6.87 -13.16 0.01
C ILE A 228 7.29 -13.87 -1.29
N ASP A 229 6.32 -14.31 -2.08
CA ASP A 229 6.59 -14.90 -3.39
C ASP A 229 6.73 -13.81 -4.48
N TYR A 230 7.99 -13.48 -4.75
CA TYR A 230 8.39 -12.54 -5.80
C TYR A 230 8.51 -13.17 -7.20
N PHE A 231 8.44 -14.50 -7.34
CA PHE A 231 8.62 -15.18 -8.63
C PHE A 231 7.30 -15.45 -9.35
N HIS A 232 6.20 -15.52 -8.60
CA HIS A 232 4.86 -15.69 -9.15
C HIS A 232 4.11 -14.35 -9.13
N ASP A 233 4.48 -13.49 -10.07
CA ASP A 233 3.85 -12.19 -10.33
C ASP A 233 2.80 -12.32 -11.44
N TYR A 234 1.69 -13.00 -11.14
CA TYR A 234 0.55 -13.13 -12.04
C TYR A 234 -0.49 -12.06 -11.67
N ARG A 235 -0.44 -10.91 -12.34
CA ARG A 235 -1.49 -9.88 -12.34
C ARG A 235 -2.49 -10.15 -13.46
#